data_AF-A0A1F3C915-F1
#
_entry.id   AF-A0A1F3C915-F1
#
_cell.length_a   1.000
_cell.length_b   1.000
_cell.length_c   1.000
_cell.angle_alpha   90.00
_cell.angle_beta   90.00
_cell.angle_gamma   90.00
#
_symmetry.space_group_name_H-M   'P 1'
#
loop_
_entity.id
_entity.type
_entity.pdbx_description
1 polymer ?
#
loop_
_entity_poly.entity_id
_entity_poly.type
_entity_poly.pdbx_seq_one_letter_code
_entity_poly.pdbx_strand_id
1 'polypeptide(L)'
;MGLRPSRPYRRIDNTVVPPALRPTQGDYDLYMHLVEQIAGSGYAMGAYLPAAAFAVYDALFNAVWYRGVRDLNRIAAALGRPSAVSAGELDAYRAAYRATLWNESSHLFRDVDARDGAQVPVDTAAGLAAIYGGLVDGEQAAAMLARYRDRSPGCRMIPTVPPDEAAFDAARYWRGPVWININWFIVRGLEDLGLRAEARELAEETFALAETSGIHEYYHALTGVGIGGGQFSWTAALVVDLAKRPVSQGKEPGDT
;
A
#
# COMPACT_ATOMS: atom_id res chain seq x y z
N MET A 1 -9.37 -15.53 26.50
CA MET A 1 -9.25 -16.62 25.50
C MET A 1 -9.24 -15.97 24.13
N GLY A 2 -8.12 -16.04 23.40
CA GLY A 2 -7.95 -15.32 22.12
C GLY A 2 -8.71 -15.96 20.97
N LEU A 3 -8.98 -15.16 19.93
CA LEU A 3 -9.52 -15.61 18.65
C LEU A 3 -8.51 -16.56 17.99
N ARG A 4 -8.90 -17.81 17.72
CA ARG A 4 -8.06 -18.86 17.13
C ARG A 4 -8.94 -19.86 16.36
N PRO A 5 -8.40 -20.59 15.36
CA PRO A 5 -9.19 -21.60 14.67
C PRO A 5 -9.52 -22.78 15.59
N SER A 6 -10.63 -23.46 15.32
CA SER A 6 -11.06 -24.65 16.06
C SER A 6 -10.20 -25.88 15.76
N ARG A 7 -9.56 -25.91 14.58
CA ARG A 7 -8.72 -27.02 14.12
C ARG A 7 -7.23 -26.67 14.18
N PRO A 8 -6.36 -27.64 14.52
CA PRO A 8 -4.92 -27.45 14.43
C PRO A 8 -4.51 -27.29 12.95
N TYR A 9 -3.47 -26.50 12.72
CA TYR A 9 -2.88 -26.29 11.41
C TYR A 9 -1.36 -26.20 11.52
N ARG A 10 -0.67 -26.41 10.39
CA ARG A 10 0.78 -26.27 10.29
C ARG A 10 1.11 -25.17 9.29
N ARG A 11 1.92 -24.21 9.73
CA ARG A 11 2.48 -23.18 8.86
C ARG A 11 3.54 -23.77 7.93
N ILE A 12 3.46 -23.40 6.65
CA ILE A 12 4.43 -23.79 5.61
C ILE A 12 5.25 -22.57 5.18
N ASP A 13 4.75 -21.35 5.37
CA ASP A 13 5.47 -20.13 4.99
C ASP A 13 6.82 -20.00 5.72
N ASN A 14 6.85 -20.44 6.99
CA ASN A 14 8.04 -20.40 7.83
C ASN A 14 9.05 -21.54 7.57
N THR A 15 8.72 -22.51 6.70
CA THR A 15 9.69 -23.51 6.23
C THR A 15 10.52 -22.97 5.05
N VAL A 16 10.06 -21.90 4.42
CA VAL A 16 10.72 -21.26 3.27
C VAL A 16 11.40 -19.96 3.67
N VAL A 17 10.74 -19.15 4.51
CA VAL A 17 11.26 -17.87 5.00
C VAL A 17 11.42 -17.92 6.52
N PRO A 18 12.55 -17.43 7.10
CA PRO A 18 12.75 -17.43 8.55
C PRO A 18 11.59 -16.79 9.34
N PRO A 19 11.17 -17.37 10.48
CA PRO A 19 10.08 -16.83 11.31
C PRO A 19 10.24 -15.36 11.73
N ALA A 20 11.48 -14.88 11.88
CA ALA A 20 11.77 -13.49 12.23
C ALA A 20 11.28 -12.48 11.17
N LEU A 21 11.16 -12.92 9.90
CA LEU A 21 10.73 -12.08 8.77
C LEU A 21 9.22 -12.22 8.48
N ARG A 22 8.51 -13.06 9.24
CA ARG A 22 7.11 -13.43 8.98
C ARG A 22 6.19 -12.97 10.11
N PRO A 23 4.86 -12.93 9.87
CA PRO A 23 3.89 -12.79 10.94
C PRO A 23 4.07 -13.87 12.03
N THR A 24 3.70 -13.53 13.25
CA THR A 24 3.83 -14.42 14.43
C THR A 24 2.83 -15.58 14.38
N GLN A 25 2.94 -16.53 15.31
CA GLN A 25 1.94 -17.58 15.46
C GLN A 25 0.58 -17.00 15.87
N GLY A 26 0.57 -16.00 16.75
CA GLY A 26 -0.68 -15.32 17.17
C GLY A 26 -1.36 -14.61 16.01
N ASP A 27 -0.60 -13.96 15.13
CA ASP A 27 -1.15 -13.37 13.90
C ASP A 27 -1.83 -14.43 13.02
N TYR A 28 -1.17 -15.58 12.81
CA TYR A 28 -1.74 -16.68 12.02
C TYR A 28 -2.97 -17.32 12.67
N ASP A 29 -3.05 -17.38 14.01
CA ASP A 29 -4.25 -17.85 14.71
C ASP A 29 -5.45 -16.93 14.41
N LEU A 30 -5.23 -15.62 14.34
CA LEU A 30 -6.26 -14.66 13.91
C LEU A 30 -6.64 -14.87 12.44
N TYR A 31 -5.67 -15.01 11.54
CA TYR A 31 -5.93 -15.21 10.12
C TYR A 31 -6.77 -16.47 9.86
N MET A 32 -6.40 -17.58 10.49
CA MET A 32 -7.11 -18.85 10.33
C MET A 32 -8.48 -18.83 11.01
N HIS A 33 -8.63 -18.09 12.12
CA HIS A 33 -9.94 -17.85 12.74
C HIS A 33 -10.88 -17.12 11.78
N LEU A 34 -10.42 -16.05 11.10
CA LEU A 34 -11.23 -15.32 10.13
C LEU A 34 -11.62 -16.20 8.93
N VAL A 35 -10.69 -17.01 8.41
CA VAL A 35 -10.97 -17.98 7.34
C VAL A 35 -12.07 -18.95 7.77
N GLU A 36 -12.02 -19.46 9.01
CA GLU A 36 -13.04 -20.36 9.53
C GLU A 36 -14.41 -19.68 9.66
N GLN A 37 -14.47 -18.43 10.14
CA GLN A 37 -15.73 -17.68 10.24
C GLN A 37 -16.34 -17.41 8.87
N ILE A 38 -15.53 -17.02 7.89
CA ILE A 38 -15.97 -16.76 6.51
C ILE A 38 -16.44 -18.05 5.83
N ALA A 39 -15.71 -19.15 5.99
CA ALA A 39 -16.10 -20.44 5.45
C ALA A 39 -17.39 -20.97 6.12
N GLY A 40 -17.52 -20.75 7.43
CA GLY A 40 -18.70 -21.11 8.22
C GLY A 40 -19.97 -20.37 7.78
N SER A 41 -19.85 -19.18 7.20
CA SER A 41 -20.98 -18.45 6.60
C SER A 41 -21.28 -18.87 5.16
N GLY A 42 -20.62 -19.92 4.64
CA GLY A 42 -20.73 -20.33 3.25
C GLY A 42 -20.21 -19.27 2.27
N TYR A 43 -19.26 -18.44 2.71
CA TYR A 43 -18.75 -17.28 1.97
C TYR A 43 -19.81 -16.22 1.62
N ALA A 44 -21.00 -16.29 2.22
CA ALA A 44 -22.03 -15.28 2.06
C ALA A 44 -21.67 -14.04 2.92
N MET A 45 -21.07 -13.02 2.30
CA MET A 45 -20.57 -11.84 3.02
C MET A 45 -21.66 -11.06 3.75
N GLY A 46 -22.88 -11.01 3.21
CA GLY A 46 -24.03 -10.38 3.89
C GLY A 46 -24.39 -11.06 5.23
N ALA A 47 -24.13 -12.37 5.37
CA ALA A 47 -24.31 -13.10 6.62
C ALA A 47 -23.08 -12.99 7.55
N TYR A 48 -21.88 -12.84 6.98
CA TYR A 48 -20.63 -12.68 7.74
C TYR A 48 -20.49 -11.30 8.39
N LEU A 49 -20.66 -10.23 7.61
CA LEU A 49 -20.33 -8.85 8.01
C LEU A 49 -21.00 -8.38 9.32
N PRO A 50 -22.28 -8.68 9.60
CA PRO A 50 -22.91 -8.26 10.86
C PRO A 50 -22.20 -8.81 12.11
N ALA A 51 -21.65 -10.03 12.02
CA ALA A 51 -20.97 -10.73 13.10
C ALA A 51 -19.44 -10.75 12.98
N ALA A 52 -18.88 -10.09 11.96
CA ALA A 52 -17.45 -10.09 11.68
C ALA A 52 -16.67 -9.49 12.86
N ALA A 53 -15.70 -10.25 13.37
CA ALA A 53 -14.76 -9.78 14.40
C ALA A 53 -13.68 -8.83 13.81
N PHE A 54 -13.58 -8.76 12.48
CA PHE A 54 -12.65 -7.90 11.76
C PHE A 54 -13.34 -7.35 10.51
N ALA A 55 -13.48 -6.03 10.42
CA ALA A 55 -14.00 -5.32 9.26
C ALA A 55 -13.34 -3.92 9.23
N VAL A 56 -12.69 -3.56 8.13
CA VAL A 56 -11.87 -2.35 8.04
C VAL A 56 -12.12 -1.64 6.71
N TYR A 57 -12.24 -0.31 6.76
CA TYR A 57 -12.09 0.54 5.57
C TYR A 57 -10.60 0.81 5.37
N ASP A 58 -10.00 0.11 4.40
CA ASP A 58 -8.56 0.14 4.12
C ASP A 58 -8.18 1.28 3.15
N ALA A 59 -7.25 2.14 3.54
CA ALA A 59 -6.81 3.30 2.78
C ALA A 59 -6.10 2.94 1.47
N LEU A 60 -5.26 1.90 1.46
CA LEU A 60 -4.56 1.42 0.26
C LEU A 60 -5.55 0.80 -0.72
N PHE A 61 -6.38 -0.13 -0.25
CA PHE A 61 -7.32 -0.85 -1.09
C PHE A 61 -8.31 0.10 -1.77
N ASN A 62 -8.89 1.03 -1.01
CA ASN A 62 -9.85 2.00 -1.55
C ASN A 62 -9.20 2.97 -2.55
N ALA A 63 -7.93 3.38 -2.33
CA ALA A 63 -7.22 4.22 -3.29
C ALA A 63 -6.89 3.49 -4.61
N VAL A 64 -6.44 2.22 -4.52
CA VAL A 64 -6.17 1.38 -5.69
C VAL A 64 -7.45 1.04 -6.44
N TRP A 65 -8.57 0.77 -5.74
CA TRP A 65 -9.87 0.57 -6.36
C TRP A 65 -10.31 1.82 -7.14
N TYR A 66 -10.20 3.00 -6.52
CA TYR A 66 -10.54 4.27 -7.17
C TYR A 66 -9.73 4.49 -8.44
N ARG A 67 -8.41 4.26 -8.39
CA ARG A 67 -7.54 4.29 -9.57
C ARG A 67 -7.99 3.30 -10.64
N GLY A 68 -8.24 2.04 -10.25
CA GLY A 68 -8.67 0.99 -11.17
C GLY A 68 -9.97 1.32 -11.91
N VAL A 69 -10.95 1.93 -11.21
CA VAL A 69 -12.20 2.38 -11.84
C VAL A 69 -11.97 3.55 -12.79
N ARG A 70 -11.12 4.53 -12.44
CA ARG A 70 -10.75 5.61 -13.36
C ARG A 70 -10.10 5.10 -14.64
N ASP A 71 -9.16 4.16 -14.50
CA ASP A 71 -8.49 3.53 -15.62
C ASP A 71 -9.46 2.69 -16.47
N LEU A 72 -10.37 1.94 -15.83
CA LEU A 72 -11.42 1.19 -16.53
C LEU A 72 -12.37 2.11 -17.31
N ASN A 73 -12.77 3.24 -16.73
CA ASN A 73 -13.59 4.25 -17.41
C ASN A 73 -12.87 4.84 -18.62
N ARG A 74 -11.56 5.10 -18.52
CA ARG A 74 -10.73 5.52 -19.66
C ARG A 74 -10.69 4.46 -20.76
N ILE A 75 -10.52 3.19 -20.39
CA ILE A 75 -10.54 2.07 -21.35
C ILE A 75 -11.92 1.97 -22.01
N ALA A 76 -13.00 2.08 -21.24
CA ALA A 76 -14.37 2.05 -21.76
C ALA A 76 -14.61 3.17 -22.79
N ALA A 77 -14.18 4.40 -22.48
CA ALA A 77 -14.27 5.54 -23.39
C ALA A 77 -13.49 5.29 -24.69
N ALA A 78 -12.27 4.76 -24.61
CA ALA A 78 -11.46 4.42 -25.78
C ALA A 78 -12.10 3.34 -26.68
N LEU A 79 -12.96 2.50 -26.10
CA LEU A 79 -13.72 1.46 -26.80
C LEU A 79 -15.13 1.89 -27.20
N GLY A 80 -15.52 3.15 -26.98
CA GLY A 80 -16.88 3.65 -27.23
C GLY A 80 -17.95 3.01 -26.34
N ARG A 81 -17.58 2.55 -25.14
CA ARG A 81 -18.49 1.92 -24.16
C ARG A 81 -18.86 2.89 -23.02
N PRO A 82 -20.02 2.67 -22.35
CA PRO A 82 -20.37 3.41 -21.15
C PRO A 82 -19.34 3.23 -20.03
N SER A 83 -19.19 4.24 -19.17
CA SER A 83 -18.38 4.15 -17.96
C SER A 83 -18.88 3.05 -17.03
N ALA A 84 -17.96 2.32 -16.39
CA ALA A 84 -18.29 1.32 -15.39
C ALA A 84 -18.89 1.94 -14.11
N VAL A 85 -18.40 3.14 -13.76
CA VAL A 85 -18.91 3.96 -12.64
C VAL A 85 -19.03 5.39 -13.13
N SER A 86 -20.13 6.07 -12.79
CA SER A 86 -20.35 7.45 -13.24
C SER A 86 -19.39 8.44 -12.59
N ALA A 87 -19.23 9.62 -13.21
CA ALA A 87 -18.42 10.70 -12.63
C ALA A 87 -18.93 11.14 -11.24
N GLY A 88 -20.26 11.25 -11.07
CA GLY A 88 -20.85 11.64 -9.79
C GLY A 88 -20.62 10.61 -8.68
N GLU A 89 -20.65 9.31 -8.99
CA GLU A 89 -20.31 8.26 -8.03
C GLU A 89 -18.82 8.29 -7.64
N LEU A 90 -17.93 8.59 -8.60
CA LEU A 90 -16.50 8.78 -8.30
C LEU A 90 -16.25 10.01 -7.43
N ASP A 91 -16.95 11.12 -7.66
CA ASP A 91 -16.85 12.31 -6.84
C ASP A 91 -17.34 12.04 -5.40
N ALA A 92 -18.47 11.34 -5.27
CA ALA A 92 -19.00 10.91 -3.98
C ALA A 92 -18.03 9.96 -3.26
N TYR A 93 -17.42 9.02 -3.98
CA TYR A 93 -16.43 8.11 -3.42
C TYR A 93 -15.18 8.85 -2.93
N ARG A 94 -14.65 9.79 -3.71
CA ARG A 94 -13.50 10.61 -3.31
C ARG A 94 -13.81 11.43 -2.06
N ALA A 95 -15.00 12.02 -1.98
CA ALA A 95 -15.45 12.76 -0.81
C ALA A 95 -15.55 11.84 0.43
N ALA A 96 -16.12 10.64 0.28
CA ALA A 96 -16.22 9.66 1.36
C ALA A 96 -14.84 9.16 1.82
N TYR A 97 -13.93 8.83 0.89
CA TYR A 97 -12.55 8.44 1.21
C TYR A 97 -11.87 9.49 2.10
N ARG A 98 -12.01 10.77 1.75
CA ARG A 98 -11.45 11.86 2.56
C ARG A 98 -12.13 12.00 3.91
N ALA A 99 -13.46 12.05 3.94
CA ALA A 99 -14.22 12.25 5.17
C ALA A 99 -13.99 11.11 6.18
N THR A 100 -13.81 9.88 5.71
CA THR A 100 -13.64 8.70 6.56
C THR A 100 -12.18 8.49 6.98
N LEU A 101 -11.23 8.63 6.07
CA LEU A 101 -9.87 8.12 6.29
C LEU A 101 -8.83 9.22 6.57
N TRP A 102 -9.09 10.48 6.23
CA TRP A 102 -8.10 11.55 6.47
C TRP A 102 -7.87 11.78 7.96
N ASN A 103 -6.62 11.85 8.37
CA ASN A 103 -6.22 12.16 9.74
C ASN A 103 -5.38 13.44 9.75
N GLU A 104 -5.94 14.50 10.34
CA GLU A 104 -5.32 15.84 10.35
C GLU A 104 -3.97 15.88 11.08
N SER A 105 -3.80 15.14 12.18
CA SER A 105 -2.57 15.21 12.98
C SER A 105 -1.38 14.49 12.33
N SER A 106 -1.63 13.35 11.70
CA SER A 106 -0.61 12.62 10.94
C SER A 106 -0.36 13.20 9.54
N HIS A 107 -1.30 13.98 9.01
CA HIS A 107 -1.37 14.37 7.60
C HIS A 107 -1.31 13.15 6.67
N LEU A 108 -2.07 12.11 7.01
CA LEU A 108 -2.09 10.85 6.30
C LEU A 108 -3.51 10.29 6.27
N PHE A 109 -3.81 9.39 5.33
CA PHE A 109 -5.02 8.59 5.38
C PHE A 109 -4.78 7.35 6.24
N ARG A 110 -5.60 7.16 7.27
CA ARG A 110 -5.58 6.01 8.17
C ARG A 110 -6.74 5.07 7.86
N ASP A 111 -6.49 3.78 8.04
CA ASP A 111 -7.55 2.78 8.02
C ASP A 111 -8.56 3.05 9.14
N VAL A 112 -9.82 2.65 8.94
CA VAL A 112 -10.88 2.78 9.94
C VAL A 112 -11.47 1.42 10.28
N ASP A 113 -11.56 1.10 11.57
CA ASP A 113 -12.32 -0.05 12.04
C ASP A 113 -13.80 0.21 11.77
N ALA A 114 -14.41 -0.63 10.93
CA ALA A 114 -15.81 -0.47 10.54
C ALA A 114 -16.79 -0.86 11.66
N ARG A 115 -16.33 -1.47 12.76
CA ARG A 115 -17.17 -1.90 13.88
C ARG A 115 -17.54 -0.75 14.80
N ASP A 116 -16.59 0.16 15.08
CA ASP A 116 -16.81 1.30 15.96
C ASP A 116 -16.56 2.66 15.28
N GLY A 117 -16.06 2.65 14.03
CA GLY A 117 -15.77 3.85 13.26
C GLY A 117 -14.50 4.57 13.69
N ALA A 118 -13.68 3.98 14.56
CA ALA A 118 -12.43 4.56 15.01
C ALA A 118 -11.31 4.36 13.97
N GLN A 119 -10.45 5.37 13.84
CA GLN A 119 -9.22 5.22 13.05
C GLN A 119 -8.26 4.25 13.73
N VAL A 120 -7.67 3.36 12.95
CA VAL A 120 -6.60 2.47 13.39
C VAL A 120 -5.40 3.37 13.77
N PRO A 121 -4.91 3.31 15.01
CA PRO A 121 -3.96 4.29 15.54
C PRO A 121 -2.51 3.95 15.17
N VAL A 122 -2.25 3.68 13.88
CA VAL A 122 -0.92 3.38 13.33
C VAL A 122 -0.79 4.02 11.96
N ASP A 123 0.24 4.83 11.75
CA ASP A 123 0.56 5.34 10.42
C ASP A 123 1.35 4.31 9.61
N THR A 124 0.92 4.07 8.37
CA THR A 124 1.58 3.14 7.45
C THR A 124 1.63 3.74 6.05
N ALA A 125 2.49 3.20 5.17
CA ALA A 125 2.60 3.66 3.80
C ALA A 125 1.30 3.45 2.98
N ALA A 126 0.33 2.68 3.51
CA ALA A 126 -1.00 2.54 2.92
C ALA A 126 -1.67 3.89 2.70
N GLY A 127 -1.50 4.84 3.63
CA GLY A 127 -2.08 6.17 3.51
C GLY A 127 -1.50 7.02 2.36
N LEU A 128 -0.28 6.72 1.91
CA LEU A 128 0.33 7.36 0.74
C LEU A 128 -0.29 6.88 -0.58
N ALA A 129 -1.05 5.78 -0.58
CA ALA A 129 -1.71 5.27 -1.78
C ALA A 129 -2.72 6.26 -2.38
N ALA A 130 -3.22 7.23 -1.60
CA ALA A 130 -4.04 8.32 -2.10
C ALA A 130 -3.35 9.12 -3.23
N ILE A 131 -2.01 9.18 -3.23
CA ILE A 131 -1.20 9.76 -4.31
C ILE A 131 -1.41 8.97 -5.60
N TYR A 132 -1.32 7.64 -5.55
CA TYR A 132 -1.57 6.76 -6.71
C TYR A 132 -3.02 6.79 -7.20
N GLY A 133 -3.96 6.91 -6.26
CA GLY A 133 -5.38 7.11 -6.54
C GLY A 133 -5.69 8.39 -7.32
N GLY A 134 -4.82 9.41 -7.22
CA GLY A 134 -5.15 10.78 -7.61
C GLY A 134 -6.29 11.35 -6.75
N LEU A 135 -6.34 10.94 -5.48
CA LEU A 135 -7.34 11.39 -4.51
C LEU A 135 -6.95 12.71 -3.85
N VAL A 136 -5.68 13.08 -3.94
CA VAL A 136 -5.06 14.34 -3.50
C VAL A 136 -4.52 15.13 -4.70
N ASP A 137 -4.26 16.42 -4.51
CA ASP A 137 -3.54 17.24 -5.48
C ASP A 137 -2.02 17.18 -5.27
N GLY A 138 -1.27 17.87 -6.13
CA GLY A 138 0.20 17.87 -6.08
C GLY A 138 0.77 18.51 -4.81
N GLU A 139 0.16 19.57 -4.29
CA GLU A 139 0.61 20.22 -3.06
C GLU A 139 0.46 19.28 -1.86
N GLN A 140 -0.72 18.68 -1.71
CA GLN A 140 -0.98 17.72 -0.64
C GLN A 140 -0.11 16.47 -0.78
N ALA A 141 0.08 15.94 -2.00
CA ALA A 141 0.95 14.79 -2.24
C ALA A 141 2.41 15.05 -1.84
N ALA A 142 2.96 16.21 -2.22
CA ALA A 142 4.32 16.60 -1.85
C ALA A 142 4.46 16.74 -0.32
N ALA A 143 3.49 17.38 0.34
CA ALA A 143 3.49 17.54 1.79
C ALA A 143 3.39 16.20 2.53
N MET A 144 2.50 15.30 2.08
CA MET A 144 2.37 13.95 2.64
C MET A 144 3.67 13.15 2.53
N LEU A 145 4.29 13.14 1.33
CA LEU A 145 5.51 12.41 1.08
C LEU A 145 6.69 12.97 1.90
N ALA A 146 6.85 14.30 1.92
CA ALA A 146 7.90 14.96 2.69
C ALA A 146 7.80 14.62 4.18
N ARG A 147 6.60 14.78 4.77
CA ARG A 147 6.37 14.44 6.18
C ARG A 147 6.62 12.96 6.48
N TYR A 148 6.22 12.06 5.57
CA TYR A 148 6.46 10.62 5.76
C TYR A 148 7.96 10.28 5.74
N ARG A 149 8.73 10.94 4.87
CA ARG A 149 10.19 10.82 4.81
C ARG A 149 10.86 11.40 6.07
N ASP A 150 10.40 12.55 6.56
CA ASP A 150 10.92 13.16 7.80
C ASP A 150 10.75 12.25 9.02
N ARG A 151 9.64 11.49 9.06
CA ARG A 151 9.36 10.48 10.09
C ARG A 151 10.13 9.17 9.91
N SER A 152 10.88 9.04 8.82
CA SER A 152 11.62 7.82 8.45
C SER A 152 13.13 8.00 8.41
N PRO A 153 13.77 8.63 9.42
CA PRO A 153 15.20 8.90 9.39
C PRO A 153 16.01 7.59 9.34
N GLY A 154 16.97 7.53 8.42
CA GLY A 154 17.84 6.37 8.23
C GLY A 154 17.19 5.18 7.52
N CYS A 155 15.90 5.25 7.18
CA CYS A 155 15.29 4.28 6.27
C CYS A 155 15.74 4.51 4.82
N ARG A 156 15.79 3.44 4.05
CA ARG A 156 15.94 3.46 2.60
C ARG A 156 14.55 3.70 2.00
N MET A 157 14.35 4.75 1.19
CA MET A 157 13.06 5.04 0.55
C MET A 157 11.88 5.09 1.55
N ILE A 158 10.73 4.51 1.19
CA ILE A 158 9.49 4.54 1.97
C ILE A 158 9.31 3.20 2.72
N PRO A 159 9.55 3.15 4.04
CA PRO A 159 9.22 1.97 4.84
C PRO A 159 7.70 1.79 4.92
N THR A 160 7.20 0.57 5.10
CA THR A 160 5.73 0.38 5.22
C THR A 160 5.16 0.92 6.52
N VAL A 161 5.99 1.06 7.55
CA VAL A 161 5.68 1.67 8.84
C VAL A 161 6.85 2.58 9.19
N PRO A 162 6.61 3.85 9.60
CA PRO A 162 7.70 4.72 10.02
C PRO A 162 8.38 4.21 11.30
N PRO A 163 9.70 4.44 11.48
CA PRO A 163 10.46 4.02 12.65
C PRO A 163 10.04 4.70 13.97
N ASP A 164 9.28 5.79 13.91
CA ASP A 164 8.70 6.44 15.10
C ASP A 164 7.40 5.77 15.60
N GLU A 165 6.84 4.82 14.84
CA GLU A 165 5.69 4.02 15.26
C GLU A 165 6.13 2.82 16.12
N ALA A 166 5.42 2.56 17.21
CA ALA A 166 5.69 1.41 18.08
C ALA A 166 5.57 0.05 17.36
N ALA A 167 4.84 0.00 16.24
CA ALA A 167 4.66 -1.19 15.43
C ALA A 167 5.84 -1.49 14.49
N PHE A 168 6.84 -0.61 14.41
CA PHE A 168 7.98 -0.73 13.51
C PHE A 168 8.88 -1.92 13.82
N ASP A 169 9.15 -2.72 12.79
CA ASP A 169 10.17 -3.76 12.75
C ASP A 169 10.79 -3.72 11.35
N ALA A 170 12.05 -3.30 11.26
CA ALA A 170 12.74 -3.04 10.00
C ALA A 170 12.87 -4.27 9.07
N ALA A 171 12.66 -5.49 9.59
CA ALA A 171 12.83 -6.73 8.84
C ALA A 171 11.54 -7.54 8.67
N ARG A 172 10.49 -7.26 9.46
CA ARG A 172 9.30 -8.11 9.50
C ARG A 172 8.20 -7.67 8.54
N TYR A 173 8.19 -8.27 7.37
CA TYR A 173 7.05 -8.26 6.44
C TYR A 173 6.47 -6.85 6.17
N TRP A 174 5.22 -6.57 6.54
CA TRP A 174 4.58 -5.25 6.36
C TRP A 174 4.78 -4.30 7.56
N ARG A 175 5.62 -4.63 8.54
CA ARG A 175 5.81 -3.83 9.76
C ARG A 175 6.97 -2.83 9.69
N GLY A 176 7.51 -2.53 8.52
CA GLY A 176 8.66 -1.63 8.40
C GLY A 176 9.46 -1.78 7.11
N PRO A 177 9.68 -3.00 6.56
CA PRO A 177 10.43 -3.16 5.31
C PRO A 177 9.93 -2.30 4.17
N VAL A 178 10.80 -2.11 3.18
CA VAL A 178 10.49 -1.40 1.95
C VAL A 178 9.99 -2.38 0.91
N TRP A 179 8.93 -2.01 0.19
CA TRP A 179 8.29 -2.84 -0.80
C TRP A 179 8.21 -2.10 -2.15
N ILE A 180 8.70 -2.74 -3.21
CA ILE A 180 8.82 -2.08 -4.53
C ILE A 180 7.45 -1.67 -5.08
N ASN A 181 6.39 -2.44 -4.83
CA ASN A 181 5.05 -2.08 -5.27
C ASN A 181 4.51 -0.81 -4.59
N ILE A 182 4.86 -0.56 -3.32
CA ILE A 182 4.49 0.68 -2.63
C ILE A 182 5.22 1.87 -3.24
N ASN A 183 6.54 1.76 -3.42
CA ASN A 183 7.31 2.81 -4.08
C ASN A 183 6.79 3.06 -5.50
N TRP A 184 6.49 2.00 -6.25
CA TRP A 184 5.95 2.10 -7.61
C TRP A 184 4.61 2.83 -7.66
N PHE A 185 3.68 2.54 -6.74
CA PHE A 185 2.42 3.28 -6.63
C PHE A 185 2.67 4.77 -6.41
N ILE A 186 3.57 5.10 -5.49
CA ILE A 186 3.91 6.50 -5.17
C ILE A 186 4.55 7.18 -6.39
N VAL A 187 5.56 6.57 -7.01
CA VAL A 187 6.22 7.09 -8.24
C VAL A 187 5.20 7.40 -9.32
N ARG A 188 4.29 6.46 -9.63
CA ARG A 188 3.30 6.66 -10.70
C ARG A 188 2.25 7.71 -10.34
N GLY A 189 1.84 7.79 -9.07
CA GLY A 189 0.94 8.85 -8.63
C GLY A 189 1.59 10.24 -8.66
N LEU A 190 2.85 10.36 -8.22
CA LEU A 190 3.61 11.60 -8.30
C LEU A 190 3.80 12.06 -9.76
N GLU A 191 4.11 11.13 -10.66
CA GLU A 191 4.21 11.41 -12.10
C GLU A 191 2.87 11.93 -12.67
N ASP A 192 1.75 11.29 -12.33
CA ASP A 192 0.41 11.71 -12.75
C ASP A 192 0.01 13.10 -12.19
N LEU A 193 0.55 13.48 -11.03
CA LEU A 193 0.37 14.79 -10.40
C LEU A 193 1.39 15.84 -10.85
N GLY A 194 2.34 15.49 -11.72
CA GLY A 194 3.36 16.40 -12.25
C GLY A 194 4.58 16.61 -11.35
N LEU A 195 4.66 15.93 -10.20
CA LEU A 195 5.78 15.94 -9.24
C LEU A 195 6.94 15.05 -9.75
N ARG A 196 7.50 15.43 -10.90
CA ARG A 196 8.44 14.60 -11.66
C ARG A 196 9.80 14.45 -11.00
N ALA A 197 10.25 15.46 -10.24
CA ALA A 197 11.54 15.40 -9.56
C ALA A 197 11.49 14.35 -8.44
N GLU A 198 10.47 14.43 -7.58
CA GLU A 198 10.22 13.49 -6.49
C GLU A 198 9.95 12.08 -7.01
N ALA A 199 9.15 11.96 -8.08
CA ALA A 199 8.89 10.68 -8.73
C ALA A 199 10.18 10.03 -9.27
N ARG A 200 11.07 10.83 -9.86
CA ARG A 200 12.33 10.33 -10.41
C ARG A 200 13.29 9.88 -9.32
N GLU A 201 13.47 10.70 -8.30
CA GLU A 201 14.34 10.39 -7.16
C GLU A 201 13.93 9.03 -6.55
N LEU A 202 12.63 8.86 -6.25
CA LEU A 202 12.14 7.60 -5.70
C LEU A 202 12.27 6.42 -6.68
N ALA A 203 12.09 6.65 -7.99
CA ALA A 203 12.25 5.61 -9.00
C ALA A 203 13.71 5.16 -9.14
N GLU A 204 14.66 6.09 -9.14
CA GLU A 204 16.10 5.82 -9.22
C GLU A 204 16.60 5.09 -7.97
N GLU A 205 16.17 5.52 -6.77
CA GLU A 205 16.47 4.81 -5.53
C GLU A 205 15.90 3.38 -5.52
N THR A 206 14.67 3.23 -6.01
CA THR A 206 13.99 1.93 -6.12
C THR A 206 14.73 0.99 -7.07
N PHE A 207 15.17 1.51 -8.22
CA PHE A 207 15.96 0.75 -9.18
C PHE A 207 17.32 0.35 -8.60
N ALA A 208 18.05 1.30 -8.01
CA ALA A 208 19.36 1.06 -7.41
C ALA A 208 19.30 0.01 -6.30
N LEU A 209 18.25 0.03 -5.47
CA LEU A 209 18.05 -0.99 -4.44
C LEU A 209 17.92 -2.40 -5.05
N ALA A 210 17.05 -2.56 -6.04
CA ALA A 210 16.84 -3.86 -6.68
C ALA A 210 18.09 -4.34 -7.45
N GLU A 211 18.86 -3.42 -8.02
CA GLU A 211 20.14 -3.71 -8.67
C GLU A 211 21.18 -4.19 -7.65
N THR A 212 21.33 -3.51 -6.51
CA THR A 212 22.36 -3.84 -5.51
C THR A 212 21.99 -5.02 -4.62
N SER A 213 20.70 -5.19 -4.33
CA SER A 213 20.21 -6.14 -3.32
C SER A 213 19.45 -7.32 -3.93
N GLY A 214 19.38 -7.40 -5.26
CA GLY A 214 18.69 -8.45 -6.00
C GLY A 214 17.16 -8.30 -5.99
N ILE A 215 16.48 -9.21 -6.68
CA ILE A 215 15.01 -9.22 -6.79
C ILE A 215 14.39 -9.96 -5.60
N HIS A 216 13.99 -9.21 -4.57
CA HIS A 216 13.36 -9.75 -3.36
C HIS A 216 11.92 -9.26 -3.16
N GLU A 217 11.17 -9.98 -2.33
CA GLU A 217 9.81 -9.65 -1.92
C GLU A 217 9.76 -8.26 -1.24
N TYR A 218 10.67 -8.03 -0.30
CA TYR A 218 10.87 -6.75 0.40
C TYR A 218 12.32 -6.59 0.85
N TYR A 219 12.65 -5.41 1.34
CA TYR A 219 14.02 -5.02 1.70
C TYR A 219 14.03 -4.47 3.10
N HIS A 220 15.06 -4.83 3.87
CA HIS A 220 15.23 -4.35 5.23
C HIS A 220 15.27 -2.81 5.26
N ALA A 221 14.42 -2.18 6.07
CA ALA A 221 14.18 -0.74 6.01
C ALA A 221 15.44 0.11 6.18
N LEU A 222 16.36 -0.29 7.06
CA LEU A 222 17.58 0.49 7.34
C LEU A 222 18.78 0.11 6.46
N THR A 223 19.02 -1.19 6.23
CA THR A 223 20.22 -1.66 5.51
C THR A 223 20.01 -1.77 4.01
N GLY A 224 18.76 -1.93 3.55
CA GLY A 224 18.42 -2.18 2.15
C GLY A 224 18.69 -3.61 1.68
N VAL A 225 19.10 -4.53 2.55
CA VAL A 225 19.31 -5.95 2.20
C VAL A 225 17.99 -6.59 1.78
N GLY A 226 17.99 -7.34 0.67
CA GLY A 226 16.84 -8.11 0.20
C GLY A 226 16.50 -9.26 1.14
N ILE A 227 15.23 -9.35 1.53
CA ILE A 227 14.71 -10.33 2.50
C ILE A 227 13.33 -10.86 2.05
N GLY A 228 12.81 -11.87 2.74
CA GLY A 228 11.60 -12.58 2.30
C GLY A 228 11.86 -13.52 1.13
N GLY A 229 10.89 -13.65 0.21
CA GLY A 229 11.05 -14.46 -1.00
C GLY A 229 12.08 -13.86 -1.97
N GLY A 230 13.01 -14.68 -2.47
CA GLY A 230 13.90 -14.31 -3.58
C GLY A 230 13.25 -14.54 -4.95
N GLN A 231 13.80 -13.93 -6.00
CA GLN A 231 13.29 -13.99 -7.38
C GLN A 231 11.80 -13.60 -7.46
N PHE A 232 11.41 -12.59 -6.68
CA PHE A 232 10.01 -12.26 -6.49
C PHE A 232 9.40 -11.56 -7.72
N SER A 233 8.32 -12.13 -8.27
CA SER A 233 7.81 -11.79 -9.60
C SER A 233 7.37 -10.34 -9.76
N TRP A 234 6.65 -9.76 -8.79
CA TRP A 234 6.25 -8.35 -8.93
C TRP A 234 7.44 -7.42 -8.86
N THR A 235 8.51 -7.81 -8.19
CA THR A 235 9.67 -6.94 -8.01
C THR A 235 10.38 -6.84 -9.34
N ALA A 236 10.57 -7.99 -10.01
CA ALA A 236 11.07 -8.02 -11.37
C ALA A 236 10.17 -7.22 -12.33
N ALA A 237 8.85 -7.44 -12.30
CA ALA A 237 7.92 -6.77 -13.22
C ALA A 237 7.92 -5.25 -13.06
N LEU A 238 7.91 -4.74 -11.83
CA LEU A 238 7.85 -3.32 -11.55
C LEU A 238 9.18 -2.61 -11.80
N VAL A 239 10.31 -3.29 -11.53
CA VAL A 239 11.65 -2.79 -11.93
C VAL A 239 11.75 -2.70 -13.45
N VAL A 240 11.24 -3.68 -14.19
CA VAL A 240 11.16 -3.61 -15.67
C VAL A 240 10.29 -2.45 -16.12
N ASP A 241 9.13 -2.23 -15.50
CA ASP A 241 8.26 -1.08 -15.84
C ASP A 241 8.97 0.26 -15.59
N LEU A 242 9.63 0.44 -14.44
CA LEU A 242 10.40 1.66 -14.16
C LEU A 242 11.55 1.87 -15.17
N ALA A 243 12.24 0.80 -15.55
CA ALA A 243 13.34 0.88 -16.53
C ALA A 243 12.84 1.14 -17.97
N LYS A 244 11.69 0.59 -18.36
CA LYS A 244 11.12 0.74 -19.72
C LYS A 244 10.28 2.01 -19.89
N ARG A 245 9.74 2.53 -18.79
CA ARG A 245 8.98 3.77 -18.73
C ARG A 245 9.58 4.68 -17.64
N PRO A 246 10.77 5.24 -17.89
CA PRO A 246 11.41 6.16 -16.96
C PRO A 246 10.55 7.41 -16.78
N VAL A 247 10.62 8.02 -15.59
CA VAL A 247 9.92 9.28 -15.31
C VAL A 247 10.49 10.36 -16.24
N SER A 248 9.64 10.89 -17.11
CA SER A 248 10.02 11.86 -18.14
C SER A 248 10.77 13.08 -17.59
N GLN A 249 11.75 13.59 -18.34
CA GLN A 249 12.20 14.98 -18.18
C GLN A 249 11.10 15.86 -18.77
N GLY A 250 10.29 16.52 -17.93
CA GLY A 250 9.51 17.63 -18.44
C GLY A 250 10.48 18.74 -18.87
N LYS A 251 10.24 19.41 -20.00
CA LYS A 251 10.88 20.70 -20.28
C LYS A 251 10.66 21.60 -19.06
N GLU A 252 11.73 22.19 -18.53
CA GLU A 252 11.59 23.28 -17.56
C GLU A 252 10.74 24.40 -18.20
N PRO A 253 9.93 25.13 -17.41
CA PRO A 253 9.28 26.34 -17.91
C PRO A 253 10.37 27.35 -18.32
N GLY A 254 10.75 27.33 -19.60
CA GLY A 254 11.85 28.14 -20.14
C GLY A 254 12.63 27.49 -21.29
N ASP A 255 12.49 26.18 -21.50
CA ASP A 255 13.23 25.50 -22.57
C ASP A 255 12.45 25.57 -23.90
N THR A 256 12.67 26.63 -24.69
CA THR A 256 12.12 26.82 -26.04
C THR A 256 12.69 25.80 -27.01
#